data_AF-A0A136KV67-F1
#
_entry.id   AF-A0A136KV67-F1
#
_cell.length_a   1.000
_cell.length_b   1.000
_cell.length_c   1.000
_cell.angle_alpha   90.00
_cell.angle_beta   90.00
_cell.angle_gamma   90.00
#
_symmetry.space_group_name_H-M   'P 1'
#
loop_
_entity.id
_entity.type
_entity.pdbx_description
1 polymer ?
#
loop_
_entity_poly.entity_id
_entity_poly.type
_entity_poly.pdbx_seq_one_letter_code
_entity_poly.pdbx_strand_id
1 'polypeptide(L)'
;MRGRQRLQAVCEGASPGFQPVLAEYGLNSELPDGLIVTRAEDLSAARSRHPDAAVFLAVPNAFARAGNEIVELLRLSEQDPGQADERLSGFAEQTLSQIEAAKRLGADGVFYVLSGADPARSTPMQYGGLFLELDREALAKACEMGMSFLYLDAAKGAYLDFVADLPASAFGWDRAGTGIEVAAVREIRPGALFADDPEADIFLKPPSSQGAVAPRSDSREGAYA
;
A
#
# COMPACT_ATOMS: atom_id res chain seq x y z
N MET A 1 24.88 9.43 -4.90
CA MET A 1 23.68 9.44 -4.03
C MET A 1 23.36 7.99 -3.69
N ARG A 2 23.30 7.64 -2.39
CA ARG A 2 22.91 6.28 -1.94
C ARG A 2 21.42 6.05 -2.17
N GLY A 3 20.96 4.81 -2.14
CA GLY A 3 19.57 4.48 -2.47
C GLY A 3 18.54 5.18 -1.59
N ARG A 4 18.73 5.15 -0.27
CA ARG A 4 17.89 5.90 0.70
C ARG A 4 17.79 7.39 0.37
N GLN A 5 18.93 8.03 0.06
CA GLN A 5 18.97 9.46 -0.27
C GLN A 5 18.24 9.77 -1.58
N ARG A 6 18.24 8.81 -2.51
CA ARG A 6 17.56 8.94 -3.80
C ARG A 6 16.05 8.91 -3.66
N LEU A 7 15.53 7.97 -2.87
CA LEU A 7 14.11 7.92 -2.55
C LEU A 7 13.66 9.19 -1.84
N GLN A 8 14.44 9.65 -0.86
CA GLN A 8 14.13 10.88 -0.14
C GLN A 8 14.11 12.10 -1.08
N ALA A 9 15.09 12.23 -1.98
CA ALA A 9 15.12 13.31 -2.96
C ALA A 9 13.87 13.34 -3.85
N VAL A 10 13.40 12.18 -4.35
CA VAL A 10 12.16 12.12 -5.14
C VAL A 10 10.95 12.55 -4.34
N CYS A 11 10.81 12.08 -3.10
CA CYS A 11 9.71 12.46 -2.22
C CYS A 11 9.68 13.96 -1.91
N GLU A 12 10.84 14.61 -1.89
CA GLU A 12 11.01 16.06 -1.68
C GLU A 12 10.89 16.88 -2.98
N GLY A 13 10.63 16.25 -4.13
CA GLY A 13 10.51 16.90 -5.43
C GLY A 13 11.85 17.29 -6.07
N ALA A 14 12.97 16.77 -5.56
CA ALA A 14 14.30 16.97 -6.12
C ALA A 14 14.64 15.90 -7.17
N SER A 15 15.59 16.23 -8.06
CA SER A 15 16.05 15.28 -9.09
C SER A 15 16.92 14.18 -8.46
N PRO A 16 16.56 12.89 -8.62
CA PRO A 16 17.34 11.78 -8.07
C PRO A 16 18.57 11.38 -8.90
N GLY A 17 18.76 12.01 -10.07
CA GLY A 17 19.75 11.62 -11.08
C GLY A 17 19.38 10.38 -11.90
N PHE A 18 18.69 9.43 -11.30
CA PHE A 18 18.19 8.19 -11.92
C PHE A 18 16.91 7.75 -11.18
N GLN A 19 16.01 7.07 -11.86
CA GLN A 19 14.77 6.59 -11.26
C GLN A 19 15.08 5.61 -10.10
N PRO A 20 14.64 5.87 -8.85
CA PRO A 20 14.79 4.93 -7.77
C PRO A 20 13.88 3.71 -7.93
N VAL A 21 14.30 2.59 -7.35
CA VAL A 21 13.56 1.30 -7.40
C VAL A 21 13.13 0.86 -6.00
N LEU A 22 11.85 0.53 -5.86
CA LEU A 22 11.30 -0.21 -4.72
C LEU A 22 11.16 -1.68 -5.07
N ALA A 23 11.47 -2.57 -4.13
CA ALA A 23 11.23 -4.00 -4.28
C ALA A 23 10.85 -4.65 -2.96
N GLU A 24 10.09 -5.75 -3.01
CA GLU A 24 9.85 -6.58 -1.83
C GLU A 24 11.13 -7.32 -1.41
N TYR A 25 11.37 -7.38 -0.10
CA TYR A 25 12.49 -8.09 0.49
C TYR A 25 12.37 -9.60 0.28
N GLY A 26 13.48 -10.24 -0.11
CA GLY A 26 13.53 -11.68 -0.41
C GLY A 26 13.30 -12.02 -1.89
N LEU A 27 12.84 -11.06 -2.69
CA LEU A 27 12.90 -11.19 -4.15
C LEU A 27 14.32 -10.87 -4.62
N ASN A 28 14.85 -11.63 -5.59
CA ASN A 28 16.13 -11.36 -6.24
C ASN A 28 16.07 -9.97 -6.92
N SER A 29 16.44 -8.94 -6.16
CA SER A 29 16.60 -7.58 -6.63
C SER A 29 18.08 -7.24 -6.51
N GLU A 30 18.69 -6.97 -7.67
CA GLU A 30 20.01 -6.35 -7.69
C GLU A 30 19.84 -4.93 -7.16
N LEU A 31 20.11 -4.76 -5.86
CA LEU A 31 20.33 -3.48 -5.16
C LEU A 31 19.20 -2.43 -5.31
N PRO A 32 18.01 -2.65 -4.74
CA PRO A 32 16.94 -1.65 -4.77
C PRO A 32 17.30 -0.43 -3.88
N ASP A 33 16.77 0.74 -4.24
CA ASP A 33 16.90 1.95 -3.44
C ASP A 33 16.03 1.87 -2.17
N GLY A 34 14.93 1.11 -2.23
CA GLY A 34 14.08 0.80 -1.09
C GLY A 34 13.55 -0.63 -1.06
N LEU A 35 13.42 -1.16 0.15
CA LEU A 35 12.95 -2.51 0.43
C LEU A 35 11.64 -2.47 1.20
N ILE A 36 10.65 -3.19 0.70
CA ILE A 36 9.38 -3.42 1.38
C ILE A 36 9.49 -4.75 2.12
N VAL A 37 9.40 -4.70 3.44
CA VAL A 37 9.43 -5.87 4.31
C VAL A 37 8.02 -6.13 4.81
N THR A 38 7.50 -7.35 4.63
CA THR A 38 6.13 -7.71 5.05
C THR A 38 6.04 -8.20 6.50
N ARG A 39 7.18 -8.60 7.08
CA ARG A 39 7.29 -9.19 8.42
C ARG A 39 8.25 -8.39 9.30
N ALA A 40 7.80 -8.00 10.48
CA ALA A 40 8.59 -7.14 11.37
C ALA A 40 9.94 -7.76 11.77
N GLU A 41 10.01 -9.08 11.93
CA GLU A 41 11.25 -9.80 12.26
C GLU A 41 12.33 -9.71 11.17
N ASP A 42 11.97 -9.42 9.92
CA ASP A 42 12.89 -9.35 8.79
C ASP A 42 13.54 -7.96 8.63
N LEU A 43 13.06 -6.94 9.35
CA LEU A 43 13.58 -5.56 9.26
C LEU A 43 15.09 -5.48 9.55
N SER A 44 15.55 -6.11 10.63
CA SER A 44 16.97 -6.09 11.01
C SER A 44 17.85 -6.77 9.95
N ALA A 45 17.39 -7.90 9.42
CA ALA A 45 18.11 -8.64 8.38
C ALA A 45 18.18 -7.85 7.07
N ALA A 46 17.07 -7.23 6.65
CA ALA A 46 17.01 -6.39 5.46
C ALA A 46 17.98 -5.21 5.55
N ARG A 47 17.98 -4.49 6.69
CA ARG A 47 18.90 -3.36 6.93
C ARG A 47 20.36 -3.79 6.93
N SER A 48 20.67 -4.94 7.53
CA SER A 48 22.05 -5.46 7.60
C SER A 48 22.57 -5.89 6.23
N ARG A 49 21.71 -6.49 5.39
CA ARG A 49 22.07 -6.94 4.04
C ARG A 49 22.13 -5.79 3.03
N HIS A 50 21.33 -4.75 3.22
CA HIS A 50 21.19 -3.62 2.30
C HIS A 50 21.33 -2.28 3.04
N PRO A 51 22.54 -1.93 3.54
CA PRO A 51 22.73 -0.77 4.40
C PRO A 51 22.42 0.59 3.73
N ASP A 52 22.50 0.63 2.40
CA ASP A 52 22.25 1.84 1.60
C ASP A 52 20.81 1.96 1.09
N ALA A 53 19.98 0.94 1.26
CA ALA A 53 18.55 0.98 0.92
C ALA A 53 17.74 1.59 2.08
N ALA A 54 16.63 2.25 1.74
CA ALA A 54 15.59 2.55 2.72
C ALA A 54 14.78 1.27 3.00
N VAL A 55 14.46 0.97 4.26
CA VAL A 55 13.70 -0.23 4.62
C VAL A 55 12.36 0.16 5.24
N PHE A 56 11.29 -0.26 4.60
CA PHE A 56 9.91 0.03 4.99
C PHE A 56 9.22 -1.23 5.52
N LEU A 57 8.44 -1.10 6.59
CA LEU A 57 7.51 -2.16 6.99
C LEU A 57 6.19 -1.99 6.23
N ALA A 58 5.71 -3.05 5.58
CA ALA A 58 4.37 -3.08 5.02
C ALA A 58 3.33 -3.12 6.14
N VAL A 59 2.39 -2.17 6.12
CA VAL A 59 1.35 -2.06 7.13
C VAL A 59 -0.01 -2.04 6.44
N PRO A 60 -0.85 -3.08 6.57
CA PRO A 60 -2.20 -3.07 6.03
C PRO A 60 -3.10 -2.12 6.82
N ASN A 61 -4.03 -1.48 6.12
CA ASN A 61 -5.09 -0.65 6.70
C ASN A 61 -6.13 -1.48 7.48
N ALA A 62 -7.05 -0.79 8.17
CA ALA A 62 -8.08 -1.45 8.97
C ALA A 62 -8.99 -2.37 8.12
N PHE A 63 -9.32 -1.96 6.89
CA PHE A 63 -10.11 -2.77 5.96
C PHE A 63 -9.42 -4.11 5.65
N ALA A 64 -8.14 -4.07 5.27
CA ALA A 64 -7.37 -5.27 4.96
C ALA A 64 -7.22 -6.19 6.19
N ARG A 65 -7.10 -5.63 7.39
CA ARG A 65 -7.03 -6.41 8.65
C ARG A 65 -8.33 -7.13 8.99
N ALA A 66 -9.47 -6.50 8.72
CA ALA A 66 -10.77 -7.13 8.92
C ALA A 66 -10.89 -8.42 8.08
N GLY A 67 -10.24 -8.47 6.91
CA GLY A 67 -10.13 -9.69 6.10
C GLY A 67 -11.52 -10.28 5.81
N ASN A 68 -11.75 -11.51 6.27
CA ASN A 68 -13.04 -12.20 6.07
C ASN A 68 -14.20 -11.58 6.87
N GLU A 69 -13.92 -10.84 7.94
CA GLU A 69 -14.94 -10.20 8.77
C GLU A 69 -15.53 -8.95 8.13
N ILE A 70 -14.93 -8.44 7.04
CA ILE A 70 -15.34 -7.17 6.43
C ILE A 70 -16.79 -7.18 5.96
N VAL A 71 -17.27 -8.30 5.41
CA VAL A 71 -18.65 -8.43 4.93
C VAL A 71 -19.64 -8.33 6.10
N GLU A 72 -19.32 -8.98 7.23
CA GLU A 72 -20.13 -8.89 8.43
C GLU A 72 -20.07 -7.48 9.03
N LEU A 73 -18.89 -6.86 9.06
CA LEU A 73 -18.68 -5.51 9.59
C LEU A 73 -19.47 -4.46 8.81
N LEU A 74 -19.43 -4.51 7.47
CA LEU A 74 -20.22 -3.62 6.62
C LEU A 74 -21.72 -3.80 6.87
N ARG A 75 -22.20 -5.05 6.94
CA ARG A 75 -23.61 -5.34 7.28
C ARG A 75 -23.98 -4.86 8.69
N LEU A 76 -23.08 -5.01 9.66
CA LEU A 76 -23.29 -4.59 11.03
C LEU A 76 -23.38 -3.06 11.14
N SER A 77 -22.58 -2.32 10.38
CA SER A 77 -22.60 -0.85 10.38
C SER A 77 -23.95 -0.25 9.97
N GLU A 78 -24.75 -0.98 9.17
CA GLU A 78 -26.11 -0.57 8.78
C GLU A 78 -27.16 -0.90 9.85
N GLN A 79 -26.90 -1.89 10.71
CA GLN A 79 -27.86 -2.43 11.67
C GLN A 79 -27.63 -1.95 13.11
N ASP A 80 -26.37 -1.95 13.53
CA ASP A 80 -25.89 -1.53 14.84
C ASP A 80 -24.54 -0.82 14.66
N PRO A 81 -24.56 0.50 14.34
CA PRO A 81 -23.36 1.28 14.12
C PRO A 81 -22.39 1.26 15.31
N GLY A 82 -22.91 1.26 16.54
CA GLY A 82 -22.06 1.29 17.73
C GLY A 82 -21.22 0.03 17.89
N GLN A 83 -21.78 -1.14 17.59
CA GLN A 83 -21.02 -2.39 17.61
C GLN A 83 -20.03 -2.50 16.45
N ALA A 84 -20.37 -1.95 15.27
CA ALA A 84 -19.45 -1.87 14.15
C ALA A 84 -18.25 -0.97 14.47
N ASP A 85 -18.49 0.19 15.08
CA ASP A 85 -17.45 1.14 15.48
C ASP A 85 -16.45 0.53 16.47
N GLU A 86 -16.93 -0.24 17.45
CA GLU A 86 -16.06 -0.93 18.42
C GLU A 86 -15.13 -1.94 17.73
N ARG A 87 -15.67 -2.77 16.83
CA ARG A 87 -14.86 -3.75 16.08
C ARG A 87 -13.87 -3.06 15.15
N LEU A 88 -14.33 -2.03 14.44
CA LEU A 88 -13.50 -1.25 13.52
C LEU A 88 -12.35 -0.54 14.24
N SER A 89 -12.61 0.00 15.43
CA SER A 89 -11.58 0.60 16.30
C SER A 89 -10.48 -0.40 16.65
N GLY A 90 -10.84 -1.67 16.91
CA GLY A 90 -9.85 -2.73 17.14
C GLY A 90 -8.90 -2.96 15.95
N PHE A 91 -9.39 -2.90 14.71
CA PHE A 91 -8.54 -3.02 13.51
C PHE A 91 -7.70 -1.76 13.27
N ALA A 92 -8.25 -0.57 13.56
CA ALA A 92 -7.51 0.68 13.50
C ALA A 92 -6.36 0.71 14.52
N GLU A 93 -6.62 0.30 15.77
CA GLU A 93 -5.60 0.19 16.82
C GLU A 93 -4.47 -0.77 16.46
N GLN A 94 -4.80 -1.91 15.83
CA GLN A 94 -3.78 -2.84 15.32
C GLN A 94 -2.91 -2.20 14.24
N THR A 95 -3.50 -1.39 13.35
CA THR A 95 -2.79 -0.65 12.32
C THR A 95 -1.81 0.35 12.94
N LEU A 96 -2.29 1.17 13.87
CA LEU A 96 -1.47 2.15 14.60
C LEU A 96 -0.35 1.47 15.40
N SER A 97 -0.66 0.36 16.08
CA SER A 97 0.32 -0.43 16.84
C SER A 97 1.44 -0.97 15.95
N GLN A 98 1.13 -1.39 14.72
CA GLN A 98 2.14 -1.84 13.77
C GLN A 98 3.00 -0.69 13.22
N ILE A 99 2.43 0.50 13.01
CA ILE A 99 3.21 1.71 12.64
C ILE A 99 4.19 2.06 13.76
N GLU A 100 3.73 2.06 15.02
CA GLU A 100 4.60 2.28 16.17
C GLU A 100 5.67 1.20 16.32
N ALA A 101 5.33 -0.06 16.03
CA ALA A 101 6.32 -1.14 15.99
C ALA A 101 7.38 -0.91 14.91
N ALA A 102 6.99 -0.48 13.70
CA ALA A 102 7.94 -0.14 12.63
C ALA A 102 8.93 0.93 13.09
N LYS A 103 8.43 1.99 13.74
CA LYS A 103 9.25 3.07 14.30
C LYS A 103 10.22 2.57 15.36
N ARG A 104 9.75 1.78 16.34
CA ARG A 104 10.62 1.21 17.40
C ARG A 104 11.70 0.28 16.86
N LEU A 105 11.40 -0.48 15.80
CA LEU A 105 12.33 -1.39 15.14
C LEU A 105 13.31 -0.66 14.19
N GLY A 106 13.16 0.66 14.04
CA GLY A 106 14.04 1.49 13.24
C GLY A 106 13.86 1.28 11.74
N ALA A 107 12.63 1.04 11.27
CA ALA A 107 12.31 1.20 9.87
C ALA A 107 12.54 2.66 9.43
N ASP A 108 12.95 2.87 8.17
CA ASP A 108 13.10 4.21 7.58
C ASP A 108 11.73 4.85 7.28
N GLY A 109 10.65 4.05 7.36
CA GLY A 109 9.30 4.45 7.02
C GLY A 109 8.32 3.28 7.06
N VAL A 110 7.09 3.54 6.60
CA VAL A 110 6.09 2.50 6.35
C VAL A 110 5.66 2.48 4.90
N PHE A 111 5.36 1.28 4.41
CA PHE A 111 4.67 1.04 3.16
C PHE A 111 3.22 0.68 3.50
N TYR A 112 2.37 1.70 3.56
CA TYR A 112 0.97 1.56 3.96
C TYR A 112 0.15 0.97 2.82
N VAL A 113 -0.44 -0.19 3.04
CA VAL A 113 -1.26 -0.91 2.05
C VAL A 113 -2.73 -0.61 2.32
N LEU A 114 -3.32 0.18 1.44
CA LEU A 114 -4.72 0.58 1.51
C LEU A 114 -5.53 -0.31 0.58
N SER A 115 -6.40 -1.13 1.17
CA SER A 115 -7.37 -1.95 0.45
C SER A 115 -8.80 -1.47 0.72
N GLY A 116 -9.73 -1.87 -0.13
CA GLY A 116 -11.17 -1.63 0.06
C GLY A 116 -11.74 -0.43 -0.68
N ALA A 117 -10.89 0.44 -1.21
CA ALA A 117 -11.27 1.60 -2.01
C ALA A 117 -11.55 1.25 -3.48
N ASP A 118 -12.40 0.24 -3.72
CA ASP A 118 -12.84 -0.19 -5.04
C ASP A 118 -14.22 -0.87 -4.97
N PRO A 119 -15.00 -0.89 -6.08
CA PRO A 119 -16.37 -1.36 -6.09
C PRO A 119 -16.53 -2.87 -5.91
N ALA A 120 -15.44 -3.66 -6.01
CA ALA A 120 -15.51 -5.08 -5.73
C ALA A 120 -15.50 -5.37 -4.22
N ARG A 121 -15.03 -4.42 -3.41
CA ARG A 121 -14.80 -4.60 -1.97
C ARG A 121 -15.72 -3.77 -1.08
N SER A 122 -16.12 -2.58 -1.50
CA SER A 122 -17.07 -1.75 -0.77
C SER A 122 -17.79 -0.78 -1.72
N THR A 123 -18.77 -0.02 -1.24
CA THR A 123 -19.26 1.17 -1.96
C THR A 123 -18.46 2.41 -1.56
N PRO A 124 -18.44 3.49 -2.37
CA PRO A 124 -17.76 4.73 -1.98
C PRO A 124 -18.29 5.31 -0.66
N MET A 125 -19.59 5.16 -0.40
CA MET A 125 -20.23 5.62 0.84
C MET A 125 -19.80 4.80 2.05
N GLN A 126 -19.69 3.48 1.91
CA GLN A 126 -19.18 2.61 2.97
C GLN A 126 -17.70 2.90 3.25
N TYR A 127 -16.86 2.98 2.21
CA TYR A 127 -15.45 3.28 2.39
C TYR A 127 -15.22 4.66 3.00
N GLY A 128 -15.84 5.69 2.42
CA GLY A 128 -15.74 7.06 2.90
C GLY A 128 -16.28 7.28 4.31
N GLY A 129 -17.37 6.59 4.66
CA GLY A 129 -18.01 6.73 5.97
C GLY A 129 -17.31 5.98 7.11
N LEU A 130 -16.62 4.88 6.82
CA LEU A 130 -16.04 4.00 7.84
C LEU A 130 -14.52 4.04 7.89
N PHE A 131 -13.84 4.06 6.75
CA PHE A 131 -12.40 3.78 6.68
C PHE A 131 -11.54 5.00 6.35
N LEU A 132 -12.06 5.96 5.59
CA LEU A 132 -11.25 7.05 5.05
C LEU A 132 -10.54 7.88 6.15
N GLU A 133 -11.25 8.23 7.22
CA GLU A 133 -10.66 9.02 8.32
C GLU A 133 -9.68 8.19 9.18
N LEU A 134 -9.91 6.88 9.31
CA LEU A 134 -8.96 5.97 9.98
C LEU A 134 -7.66 5.85 9.19
N ASP A 135 -7.77 5.77 7.86
CA ASP A 135 -6.62 5.71 6.97
C ASP A 135 -5.86 7.05 7.00
N ARG A 136 -6.58 8.18 7.04
CA ARG A 136 -5.99 9.53 7.20
C ARG A 136 -5.23 9.66 8.51
N GLU A 137 -5.78 9.20 9.63
CA GLU A 137 -5.13 9.22 10.93
C GLU A 137 -3.87 8.34 10.95
N ALA A 138 -3.99 7.10 10.48
CA ALA A 138 -2.86 6.16 10.43
C ALA A 138 -1.71 6.70 9.56
N LEU A 139 -2.04 7.26 8.40
CA LEU A 139 -1.06 7.85 7.50
C LEU A 139 -0.43 9.14 8.05
N ALA A 140 -1.20 9.99 8.73
CA ALA A 140 -0.65 11.14 9.44
C ALA A 140 0.40 10.71 10.47
N LYS A 141 0.12 9.60 11.18
CA LYS A 141 1.07 9.02 12.13
C LYS A 141 2.32 8.46 11.45
N ALA A 142 2.13 7.75 10.34
CA ALA A 142 3.21 7.23 9.51
C ALA A 142 4.15 8.33 9.00
N CYS A 143 3.62 9.48 8.60
CA CYS A 143 4.40 10.62 8.13
C CYS A 143 5.39 11.17 9.19
N GLU A 144 5.12 10.97 10.49
CA GLU A 144 6.07 11.35 11.56
C GLU A 144 7.39 10.57 11.51
N MET A 145 7.45 9.46 10.76
CA MET A 145 8.65 8.63 10.61
C MET A 145 9.63 9.14 9.53
N GLY A 146 9.22 10.12 8.72
CA GLY A 146 10.03 10.68 7.64
C GLY A 146 9.50 10.32 6.25
N MET A 147 9.59 9.04 5.86
CA MET A 147 9.06 8.56 4.58
C MET A 147 7.86 7.63 4.79
N SER A 148 6.70 8.00 4.25
CA SER A 148 5.49 7.16 4.25
C SER A 148 5.02 6.94 2.81
N PHE A 149 4.87 5.68 2.42
CA PHE A 149 4.49 5.31 1.06
C PHE A 149 3.10 4.72 1.12
N LEU A 150 2.14 5.32 0.42
CA LEU A 150 0.78 4.82 0.32
C LEU A 150 0.64 4.00 -0.95
N TYR A 151 0.31 2.72 -0.83
CA TYR A 151 -0.02 1.83 -1.94
C TYR A 151 -1.49 1.46 -1.91
N LEU A 152 -2.21 1.86 -2.96
CA LEU A 152 -3.60 1.47 -3.20
C LEU A 152 -3.66 0.09 -3.85
N ASP A 153 -3.99 -0.93 -3.06
CA ASP A 153 -4.41 -2.25 -3.55
C ASP A 153 -5.89 -2.18 -3.96
N ALA A 154 -6.11 -1.96 -5.25
CA ALA A 154 -7.45 -1.81 -5.82
C ALA A 154 -7.56 -2.46 -7.20
N ALA A 155 -8.79 -2.81 -7.57
CA ALA A 155 -9.12 -3.27 -8.92
C ALA A 155 -9.74 -2.13 -9.75
N LYS A 156 -10.26 -2.49 -10.94
CA LYS A 156 -11.01 -1.59 -11.82
C LYS A 156 -12.07 -0.79 -11.06
N GLY A 157 -12.11 0.52 -11.30
CA GLY A 157 -13.03 1.43 -10.64
C GLY A 157 -12.55 1.92 -9.27
N ALA A 158 -11.25 1.79 -8.98
CA ALA A 158 -10.60 2.34 -7.81
C ALA A 158 -11.02 3.79 -7.51
N TYR A 159 -11.24 4.08 -6.22
CA TYR A 159 -11.72 5.38 -5.74
C TYR A 159 -10.57 6.39 -5.62
N LEU A 160 -9.77 6.57 -6.67
CA LEU A 160 -8.58 7.41 -6.64
C LEU A 160 -8.88 8.82 -6.12
N ASP A 161 -9.97 9.44 -6.56
CA ASP A 161 -10.37 10.80 -6.13
C ASP A 161 -10.58 10.93 -4.61
N PHE A 162 -10.87 9.82 -3.92
CA PHE A 162 -11.10 9.80 -2.47
C PHE A 162 -9.81 9.57 -1.67
N VAL A 163 -8.83 8.88 -2.24
CA VAL A 163 -7.65 8.40 -1.51
C VAL A 163 -6.35 9.08 -1.97
N ALA A 164 -6.39 9.77 -3.12
CA ALA A 164 -5.24 10.47 -3.69
C ALA A 164 -4.83 11.72 -2.90
N ASP A 165 -5.66 12.24 -2.00
CA ASP A 165 -5.31 13.36 -1.11
C ASP A 165 -4.74 12.90 0.24
N LEU A 166 -4.74 11.59 0.52
CA LEU A 166 -4.26 11.06 1.79
C LEU A 166 -2.77 11.36 1.97
N PRO A 167 -2.35 11.66 3.22
CA PRO A 167 -1.00 12.13 3.50
C PRO A 167 0.01 11.00 3.27
N ALA A 168 0.92 11.18 2.31
CA ALA A 168 2.02 10.26 2.07
C ALA A 168 3.15 10.97 1.31
N SER A 169 4.39 10.58 1.56
CA SER A 169 5.57 11.05 0.82
C SER A 169 5.52 10.63 -0.65
N ALA A 170 4.99 9.45 -0.93
CA ALA A 170 4.77 8.95 -2.29
C ALA A 170 3.46 8.14 -2.35
N PHE A 171 2.82 8.16 -3.52
CA PHE A 171 1.58 7.43 -3.78
C PHE A 171 1.74 6.47 -4.93
N GLY A 172 1.29 5.25 -4.71
CA GLY A 172 1.27 4.21 -5.72
C GLY A 172 -0.03 3.45 -5.70
N TRP A 173 -0.28 2.73 -6.77
CA TRP A 173 -1.50 1.96 -6.95
C TRP A 173 -1.19 0.71 -7.76
N ASP A 174 -2.08 -0.27 -7.66
CA ASP A 174 -2.06 -1.43 -8.54
C ASP A 174 -2.46 -1.00 -9.96
N ARG A 175 -1.47 -0.54 -10.75
CA ARG A 175 -1.70 -0.12 -12.14
C ARG A 175 -2.26 -1.26 -12.98
N ALA A 176 -1.75 -2.49 -12.81
CA ALA A 176 -2.23 -3.66 -13.54
C ALA A 176 -3.69 -4.00 -13.21
N GLY A 177 -4.05 -3.95 -11.92
CA GLY A 177 -5.40 -4.24 -11.44
C GLY A 177 -6.43 -3.14 -11.76
N THR A 178 -6.01 -1.88 -11.71
CA THR A 178 -6.88 -0.72 -11.97
C THR A 178 -6.99 -0.36 -13.45
N GLY A 179 -5.93 -0.58 -14.23
CA GLY A 179 -5.78 -0.12 -15.61
C GLY A 179 -5.58 1.39 -15.74
N ILE A 180 -5.20 2.08 -14.67
CA ILE A 180 -5.04 3.54 -14.64
C ILE A 180 -3.57 3.91 -14.85
N GLU A 181 -3.31 4.68 -15.90
CA GLU A 181 -1.95 5.10 -16.29
C GLU A 181 -1.40 6.22 -15.40
N VAL A 182 -0.07 6.33 -15.34
CA VAL A 182 0.64 7.34 -14.51
C VAL A 182 0.20 8.76 -14.86
N ALA A 183 0.02 9.05 -16.15
CA ALA A 183 -0.43 10.35 -16.62
C ALA A 183 -1.76 10.78 -15.98
N ALA A 184 -2.72 9.86 -15.83
CA ALA A 184 -4.03 10.17 -15.25
C ALA A 184 -3.93 10.45 -13.75
N VAL A 185 -3.12 9.70 -13.01
CA VAL A 185 -2.92 9.94 -11.57
C VAL A 185 -2.18 11.26 -11.33
N ARG A 186 -1.26 11.62 -12.23
CA ARG A 186 -0.52 12.90 -12.16
C ARG A 186 -1.44 14.13 -12.24
N GLU A 187 -2.56 14.02 -12.94
CA GLU A 187 -3.54 15.12 -13.06
C GLU A 187 -4.27 15.41 -11.74
N ILE A 188 -4.47 14.38 -10.91
CA ILE A 188 -5.24 14.49 -9.66
C ILE A 188 -4.37 14.56 -8.40
N ARG A 189 -3.11 14.10 -8.47
CA ARG A 189 -2.19 14.09 -7.33
C ARG A 189 -0.83 14.72 -7.65
N PRO A 190 -0.48 15.85 -7.00
CA PRO A 190 0.90 16.34 -7.01
C PRO A 190 1.81 15.49 -6.12
N GLY A 191 3.11 15.55 -6.37
CA GLY A 191 4.13 14.83 -5.59
C GLY A 191 4.57 13.52 -6.24
N ALA A 192 5.34 12.73 -5.49
CA ALA A 192 5.96 11.51 -5.99
C ALA A 192 4.93 10.39 -6.23
N LEU A 193 4.99 9.80 -7.42
CA LEU A 193 4.21 8.64 -7.81
C LEU A 193 5.11 7.41 -7.96
N PHE A 194 4.60 6.24 -7.54
CA PHE A 194 5.28 4.97 -7.73
C PHE A 194 4.35 3.91 -8.31
N ALA A 195 4.82 3.20 -9.34
CA ALA A 195 4.08 2.15 -10.02
C ALA A 195 5.05 1.21 -10.73
N ASP A 196 4.55 0.10 -11.27
CA ASP A 196 5.31 -0.81 -12.15
C ASP A 196 5.44 -0.25 -13.58
N ASP A 197 5.69 1.05 -13.70
CA ASP A 197 5.73 1.80 -14.95
C ASP A 197 6.98 2.70 -15.03
N PRO A 198 7.72 2.73 -16.16
CA PRO A 198 8.87 3.60 -16.35
C PRO A 198 8.57 5.11 -16.24
N GLU A 199 7.33 5.54 -16.46
CA GLU A 199 6.91 6.95 -16.35
C GLU A 199 6.64 7.40 -14.90
N ALA A 200 6.60 6.47 -13.94
CA ALA A 200 6.49 6.80 -12.53
C ALA A 200 7.78 7.48 -12.00
N ASP A 201 7.70 8.23 -10.91
CA ASP A 201 8.90 8.84 -10.31
C ASP A 201 9.78 7.79 -9.62
N ILE A 202 9.15 6.72 -9.13
CA ILE A 202 9.77 5.60 -8.45
C ILE A 202 9.24 4.30 -9.09
N PHE A 203 10.13 3.44 -9.56
CA PHE A 203 9.73 2.18 -10.16
C PHE A 203 9.46 1.13 -9.08
N LEU A 204 8.24 0.61 -9.02
CA LEU A 204 7.87 -0.51 -8.17
C LEU A 204 8.13 -1.81 -8.92
N LYS A 205 9.13 -2.57 -8.45
CA LYS A 205 9.43 -3.87 -9.05
C LYS A 205 8.31 -4.86 -8.71
N PRO A 206 7.61 -5.42 -9.71
CA PRO A 206 6.58 -6.42 -9.45
C PRO A 206 7.22 -7.68 -8.83
N PRO A 207 6.45 -8.45 -8.04
CA PRO A 207 6.93 -9.73 -7.54
C PRO A 207 7.35 -10.60 -8.73
N SER A 208 8.62 -11.01 -8.77
CA SER A 208 9.13 -11.83 -9.86
C SER A 208 8.28 -13.08 -9.97
N SER A 209 7.63 -13.27 -11.11
CA SER A 209 6.76 -14.39 -11.46
C SER A 209 7.56 -15.69 -11.63
N GLN A 210 8.19 -16.15 -10.54
CA GLN A 210 8.63 -17.53 -10.35
C GLN A 210 7.74 -18.29 -9.35
N GLY A 211 6.54 -17.76 -9.04
CA GLY A 211 5.55 -18.41 -8.20
C GLY A 211 4.09 -18.10 -8.55
N ALA A 212 3.82 -17.49 -9.72
CA ALA A 212 2.44 -17.25 -10.16
C ALA A 212 1.79 -18.59 -10.52
N VAL A 213 1.07 -19.18 -9.57
CA VAL A 213 0.09 -20.23 -9.85
C VAL A 213 -0.92 -19.62 -10.81
N ALA A 214 -0.92 -20.09 -12.05
CA ALA A 214 -1.86 -19.68 -13.07
C ALA A 214 -3.30 -19.77 -12.53
N PRO A 215 -4.19 -18.82 -12.90
CA PRO A 215 -5.60 -18.95 -12.58
C PRO A 215 -6.11 -20.26 -13.19
N ARG A 216 -6.66 -21.14 -12.35
CA ARG A 216 -7.34 -22.36 -12.81
C ARG A 216 -8.52 -21.93 -13.69
N SER A 217 -8.37 -22.12 -14.98
CA SER A 217 -9.49 -22.13 -15.92
C SER A 217 -10.30 -23.39 -15.68
N ASP A 218 -11.26 -23.36 -14.75
CA ASP A 218 -12.33 -24.35 -14.71
C ASP A 218 -13.41 -23.93 -15.73
N SER A 219 -13.11 -24.19 -17.00
CA SER A 219 -14.13 -24.29 -18.04
C SER A 219 -14.87 -25.61 -17.87
N ARG A 220 -15.94 -25.60 -17.05
CA ARG A 220 -17.03 -26.57 -17.20
C ARG A 220 -18.06 -26.00 -18.17
N GLU A 221 -17.73 -26.09 -19.45
CA GLU A 221 -18.75 -26.11 -20.50
C GLU A 221 -19.30 -27.53 -20.64
N GLY A 222 -20.63 -27.62 -20.47
CA GLY A 222 -21.56 -28.54 -21.13
C GLY A 222 -21.15 -29.97 -21.46
N ALA A 223 -21.71 -30.93 -20.72
CA ALA A 223 -22.08 -32.23 -21.26
C ALA A 223 -23.44 -32.66 -20.68
N TYR A 224 -24.51 -32.13 -21.26
CA TYR A 224 -25.81 -32.81 -21.31
C TYR A 224 -26.15 -33.02 -22.78
N ALA A 225 -25.97 -34.25 -23.23
CA ALA A 225 -26.61 -34.84 -24.40
C ALA A 225 -26.94 -36.29 -24.03
#